data_AF-A0A382UZ01-F1
#
_entry.id   AF-A0A382UZ01-F1
#
_cell.length_a   1.000
_cell.length_b   1.000
_cell.length_c   1.000
_cell.angle_alpha   90.00
_cell.angle_beta   90.00
_cell.angle_gamma   90.00
#
_symmetry.space_group_name_H-M   'P 1'
#
loop_
_entity.id
_entity.type
_entity.pdbx_description
1 polymer ?
#
loop_
_entity_poly.entity_id
_entity_poly.type
_entity_poly.pdbx_seq_one_letter_code
_entity_poly.pdbx_strand_id
1 'polypeptide(L)'
;MRTAISYLIFAGIIFAIMSLAVIQFPSTYYILFGLCESSKEYIAGECKVDTGNWGWCATAASVEKMRQSDCTLRNGLIYFSEAQAHIVHQRMKEKSG
;
A
#
# COMPACT_ATOMS: atom_id res chain seq x y z
N MET A 1 -42.92 -21.50 8.48
CA MET A 1 -42.52 -20.07 8.48
C MET A 1 -41.47 -19.75 9.55
N ARG A 2 -41.67 -20.13 10.82
CA ARG A 2 -40.74 -19.82 11.93
C ARG A 2 -39.30 -20.36 11.74
N THR A 3 -39.17 -21.54 11.13
CA THR A 3 -37.88 -22.19 10.83
C THR A 3 -37.15 -21.54 9.65
N ALA A 4 -37.87 -21.13 8.61
CA ALA A 4 -37.28 -20.45 7.45
C ALA A 4 -36.66 -19.10 7.83
N ILE A 5 -37.35 -18.35 8.70
CA ILE A 5 -36.86 -17.06 9.20
C ILE A 5 -35.59 -17.25 10.04
N SER A 6 -35.52 -18.28 10.90
CA SER A 6 -34.32 -18.56 11.67
C SER A 6 -33.12 -18.93 10.80
N TYR A 7 -33.33 -19.68 9.70
CA TYR A 7 -32.24 -20.00 8.77
C TYR A 7 -31.73 -18.77 8.02
N LEU A 8 -32.60 -17.84 7.63
CA LEU A 8 -32.20 -16.60 6.97
C LEU A 8 -31.39 -15.69 7.90
N ILE A 9 -31.78 -15.58 9.17
CA ILE A 9 -31.02 -14.81 10.17
C ILE A 9 -29.65 -15.43 10.38
N PHE A 10 -29.58 -16.77 10.52
CA PHE A 10 -28.31 -17.47 10.71
C PHE A 10 -27.38 -17.32 9.50
N ALA A 11 -27.92 -17.42 8.28
CA ALA A 11 -27.18 -17.19 7.05
C ALA A 11 -26.65 -15.75 6.95
N GLY A 12 -27.45 -14.75 7.33
CA GLY A 12 -27.03 -13.35 7.37
C GLY A 12 -25.92 -13.10 8.39
N ILE A 13 -26.01 -13.71 9.57
CA ILE A 13 -24.96 -13.61 10.60
C ILE A 13 -23.67 -14.28 10.13
N ILE A 14 -23.75 -15.47 9.52
CA ILE A 14 -22.57 -16.13 8.93
C ILE A 14 -21.95 -15.25 7.85
N PHE A 15 -22.75 -14.67 6.95
CA PHE A 15 -22.25 -13.79 5.90
C PHE A 15 -21.60 -12.52 6.47
N ALA A 16 -22.19 -11.92 7.51
CA ALA A 16 -21.63 -10.78 8.20
C ALA A 16 -20.31 -11.13 8.90
N ILE A 17 -20.25 -12.27 9.59
CA ILE A 17 -19.03 -12.77 10.21
C ILE A 17 -17.97 -13.06 9.14
N MET A 18 -18.33 -13.68 8.01
CA MET A 18 -17.41 -13.88 6.90
C MET A 18 -16.90 -12.55 6.33
N SER A 19 -17.73 -11.52 6.20
CA SER A 19 -17.29 -10.20 5.76
C SER A 19 -16.39 -9.47 6.76
N LEU A 20 -16.59 -9.69 8.07
CA LEU A 20 -15.79 -9.07 9.13
C LEU A 20 -14.52 -9.87 9.45
N ALA A 21 -14.57 -11.20 9.30
CA ALA A 21 -13.46 -12.13 9.47
C ALA A 21 -12.63 -12.30 8.19
N VAL A 22 -13.03 -11.66 7.07
CA VAL A 22 -12.07 -11.15 6.09
C VAL A 22 -11.27 -10.06 6.79
N ILE A 23 -10.37 -10.54 7.65
CA ILE A 23 -9.07 -9.94 7.91
C ILE A 23 -8.62 -9.39 6.57
N GLN A 24 -8.28 -8.11 6.56
CA GLN A 24 -7.65 -7.35 5.50
C GLN A 24 -6.66 -8.22 4.69
N PHE A 25 -7.18 -8.97 3.73
CA PHE A 25 -6.44 -9.54 2.61
C PHE A 25 -6.79 -8.65 1.45
N PRO A 26 -6.20 -7.44 1.40
CA PRO A 26 -6.43 -6.54 0.29
C PRO A 26 -5.91 -7.16 -1.03
N SER A 27 -5.15 -8.27 -0.94
CA SER A 27 -4.60 -9.04 -2.06
C SER A 27 -5.62 -9.55 -3.08
N THR A 28 -6.85 -9.92 -2.70
CA THR A 28 -7.82 -10.46 -3.69
C THR A 28 -8.45 -9.37 -4.55
N TYR A 29 -8.73 -8.21 -3.95
CA TYR A 29 -9.24 -7.03 -4.66
C TYR A 29 -8.21 -6.48 -5.66
N TYR A 30 -6.92 -6.56 -5.32
CA TYR A 30 -5.84 -6.10 -6.18
C TYR A 30 -5.63 -6.96 -7.42
N ILE A 31 -5.85 -8.27 -7.32
CA ILE A 31 -5.83 -9.16 -8.50
C ILE A 31 -7.06 -8.89 -9.38
N LEU A 32 -8.23 -8.72 -8.77
CA LEU A 32 -9.48 -8.49 -9.50
C LEU A 32 -9.50 -7.16 -10.29
N PHE A 33 -8.85 -6.12 -9.77
CA PHE A 33 -8.66 -4.84 -10.47
C PHE A 33 -7.41 -4.79 -11.38
N GLY A 34 -6.69 -5.91 -11.55
CA GLY A 34 -5.50 -5.98 -12.40
C GLY A 34 -4.29 -5.19 -11.88
N LEU A 35 -4.26 -4.89 -10.58
CA LEU A 35 -3.15 -4.17 -9.93
C LEU A 35 -1.99 -5.08 -9.54
N CYS A 36 -2.24 -6.40 -9.39
CA CYS A 36 -1.22 -7.44 -9.20
C CYS A 36 -1.61 -8.71 -9.95
N GLU A 37 -0.62 -9.48 -10.41
CA GLU A 37 -0.85 -10.74 -11.14
C GLU A 37 -1.14 -11.91 -10.18
N SER A 38 -0.60 -11.87 -8.95
CA SER A 38 -0.92 -12.86 -7.92
C SER A 38 -0.82 -12.36 -6.47
N SER A 39 -1.56 -12.99 -5.55
CA SER A 39 -1.52 -12.68 -4.10
C SER A 39 -0.17 -12.99 -3.47
N LYS A 40 0.58 -13.92 -4.08
CA LYS A 40 1.95 -14.25 -3.67
C LYS A 40 2.90 -13.08 -3.86
N GLU A 41 2.74 -12.30 -4.93
CA GLU A 41 3.57 -11.12 -5.21
C GLU A 41 3.27 -9.97 -4.23
N TYR A 42 2.02 -9.86 -3.75
CA TYR A 42 1.67 -8.91 -2.68
C TYR A 42 2.34 -9.28 -1.35
N ILE A 43 2.30 -10.56 -0.96
CA ILE A 43 2.90 -11.02 0.31
C ILE A 43 4.43 -11.00 0.25
N ALA A 44 5.01 -11.26 -0.93
CA ALA A 44 6.45 -11.13 -1.18
C ALA A 44 6.93 -9.67 -1.29
N GLY A 45 6.00 -8.70 -1.35
CA GLY A 45 6.32 -7.28 -1.49
C GLY A 45 6.76 -6.87 -2.91
N GLU A 46 6.63 -7.76 -3.89
CA GLU A 46 6.99 -7.50 -5.29
C GLU A 46 5.90 -6.74 -6.04
N CYS A 47 4.65 -6.83 -5.58
CA CYS A 47 3.55 -6.00 -6.06
C CYS A 47 3.08 -5.04 -4.97
N LYS A 48 3.50 -3.78 -5.06
CA LYS A 48 3.14 -2.71 -4.11
C LYS A 48 1.92 -1.97 -4.64
N VAL A 49 0.75 -2.31 -4.11
CA VAL A 49 -0.46 -1.57 -4.47
C VAL A 49 -0.37 -0.16 -3.92
N ASP A 50 -0.45 0.77 -4.86
CA ASP A 50 -0.22 2.17 -4.66
C ASP A 50 -1.43 2.81 -3.95
N THR A 51 -1.55 2.60 -2.64
CA THR A 51 -2.60 3.16 -1.76
C THR A 51 -2.47 4.68 -1.54
N GLY A 52 -1.80 5.36 -2.46
CA GLY A 52 -1.29 6.71 -2.29
C GLY A 52 0.21 6.63 -2.06
N ASN A 53 0.95 6.93 -3.13
CA ASN A 53 2.39 6.80 -3.27
C ASN A 53 3.22 7.75 -2.39
N TRP A 54 2.88 7.82 -1.10
CA TRP A 54 3.48 8.71 -0.12
C TRP A 54 4.69 8.02 0.49
N GLY A 55 5.85 8.66 0.35
CA GLY A 55 7.12 8.19 0.86
C GLY A 55 8.04 9.35 1.15
N TRP A 56 9.18 9.05 1.76
CA TRP A 56 10.21 10.03 2.03
C TRP A 56 10.99 10.30 0.74
N CYS A 57 10.74 11.46 0.14
CA CYS A 57 11.47 11.93 -1.00
C CYS A 57 12.81 12.50 -0.56
N ALA A 58 13.90 11.90 -1.04
CA ALA A 58 15.24 12.44 -0.91
C ALA A 58 15.59 13.25 -2.16
N THR A 59 15.86 14.55 -1.96
CA THR A 59 16.42 15.43 -2.99
C THR A 59 17.79 15.93 -2.52
N ALA A 60 18.56 16.61 -3.37
CA ALA A 60 19.81 17.25 -2.92
C ALA A 60 19.56 18.40 -1.91
N ALA A 61 18.36 18.99 -1.91
CA ALA A 61 18.01 20.14 -1.07
C ALA A 61 17.39 19.74 0.27
N SER A 62 16.43 18.80 0.26
CA SER A 62 15.71 18.38 1.47
C SER A 62 15.24 16.92 1.41
N VAL A 63 14.82 16.42 2.59
CA VAL A 63 14.11 15.16 2.77
C VAL A 63 12.72 15.49 3.27
N GLU A 64 11.69 15.14 2.50
CA GLU A 64 10.30 15.46 2.84
C GLU A 64 9.37 14.30 2.46
N LYS A 65 8.32 14.10 3.25
CA LYS A 65 7.31 13.10 2.95
C LYS A 65 6.33 13.66 1.92
N MET A 66 6.32 13.10 0.72
CA MET A 66 5.47 13.56 -0.38
C MET A 66 5.09 12.40 -1.31
N ARG A 67 4.25 12.70 -2.29
CA ARG A 67 3.86 11.74 -3.32
C ARG A 67 5.03 11.46 -4.27
N GLN A 68 5.13 10.23 -4.78
CA GLN A 68 6.15 9.84 -5.75
C GLN A 68 6.17 10.75 -6.99
N SER A 69 5.00 11.11 -7.53
CA SER A 69 4.90 12.05 -8.66
C SER A 69 5.62 13.36 -8.38
N ASP A 70 5.39 13.94 -7.20
CA ASP A 70 5.94 15.23 -6.81
C ASP A 70 7.45 15.13 -6.54
N CYS A 71 7.88 14.00 -5.98
CA CYS A 71 9.28 13.68 -5.79
C CYS A 71 10.04 13.58 -7.12
N THR A 72 9.49 12.85 -8.09
CA THR A 72 10.09 12.70 -9.42
C THR A 72 10.15 14.02 -10.18
N LEU A 73 9.14 14.89 -10.05
CA LEU A 73 9.15 16.25 -10.61
C LEU A 73 10.30 17.10 -10.03
N ARG A 74 10.71 16.84 -8.79
CA ARG A 74 11.84 17.49 -8.12
C ARG A 74 13.19 16.78 -8.35
N ASN A 75 13.25 15.84 -9.30
CA ASN A 75 14.42 14.97 -9.52
C ASN A 75 14.88 14.23 -8.25
N GLY A 76 13.95 13.92 -7.36
CA GLY A 76 14.18 13.19 -6.12
C GLY A 76 13.96 11.69 -6.26
N LEU A 77 14.48 10.95 -5.28
CA LEU A 77 14.26 9.52 -5.13
C LEU A 77 13.38 9.24 -3.92
N ILE A 78 12.33 8.43 -4.11
CA ILE A 78 11.39 8.10 -3.03
C ILE A 78 11.82 6.84 -2.28
N TYR A 79 11.76 6.91 -0.96
CA TYR A 79 12.07 5.80 -0.07
C TYR A 79 10.95 5.59 0.94
N PHE A 80 10.81 4.36 1.40
CA PHE A 80 9.84 4.03 2.45
C PHE A 80 10.33 4.46 3.84
N SER A 81 11.65 4.33 4.09
CA SER A 81 12.27 4.70 5.36
C SER A 81 12.85 6.11 5.30
N GLU A 82 12.54 6.92 6.31
CA GLU A 82 13.12 8.25 6.52
C GLU A 82 14.66 8.18 6.62
N ALA A 83 15.18 7.19 7.35
CA ALA A 83 16.61 6.98 7.51
C ALA A 83 17.30 6.71 6.16
N GLN A 84 16.69 5.90 5.29
CA GLN A 84 17.20 5.65 3.94
C GLN A 84 17.18 6.93 3.09
N ALA A 85 16.11 7.72 3.17
CA ALA A 85 16.01 8.99 2.46
C ALA A 85 17.09 9.99 2.91
N HIS A 86 17.39 10.07 4.21
CA HIS A 86 18.48 10.90 4.73
C HIS A 86 19.87 10.49 4.22
N ILE A 87 20.16 9.20 4.19
CA ILE A 87 21.43 8.69 3.66
C ILE A 87 21.60 9.10 2.20
N VAL A 88 20.53 8.98 1.40
CA VAL A 88 20.57 9.31 -0.03
C VAL A 88 20.63 10.82 -0.24
N HIS A 89 19.92 11.61 0.56
CA HIS A 89 20.05 13.06 0.55
C HIS A 89 21.49 13.51 0.83
N GLN A 90 22.15 12.94 1.84
CA GLN A 90 23.57 13.24 2.11
C GLN A 90 24.47 12.93 0.91
N ARG A 91 24.30 11.75 0.29
CA ARG A 91 25.04 11.37 -0.91
C ARG A 91 24.76 12.29 -2.12
N MET A 92 23.52 12.74 -2.28
CA MET A 92 23.16 13.67 -3.36
C MET A 92 23.75 15.05 -3.11
N LYS A 93 23.71 15.52 -1.87
CA LYS A 93 24.27 16.80 -1.44
C LYS A 93 25.77 16.86 -1.70
N GLU A 94 26.50 15.81 -1.37
CA GLU A 94 27.95 15.67 -1.64
C GLU A 94 28.29 15.69 -3.13
N LYS A 95 27.40 15.18 -4.01
CA LYS A 95 27.60 15.20 -5.46
C LYS A 95 27.21 16.52 -6.13
N SER A 96 26.41 17.34 -5.46
CA SER A 96 25.92 18.62 -5.97
C SER A 96 26.75 19.84 -5.55
N GLY A 97 27.65 19.65 -4.58
CA GLY A 97 28.64 20.65 -4.15
C GLY A 97 29.97 20.45 -4.86
#